data_AF-A0A7S2K1Z1-F1
#
_entry.id   AF-A0A7S2K1Z1-F1
#
_cell.length_a   1.000
_cell.length_b   1.000
_cell.length_c   1.000
_cell.angle_alpha   90.00
_cell.angle_beta   90.00
_cell.angle_gamma   90.00
#
_symmetry.space_group_name_H-M   'P 1'
#
loop_
_entity.id
_entity.type
_entity.pdbx_description
1 polymer ?
#
loop_
_entity_poly.entity_id
_entity_poly.type
_entity_poly.pdbx_seq_one_letter_code
_entity_poly.pdbx_strand_id
1 'polypeptide(L)'
;MRLINLLVLSLSLCLAYSQNANENKEALRRKLPLLGGYKPVAPDDLDEPHLLGAAQHAVTQYFATLSNRSGSNLNSIDHSADMFEWDVLDASTQVVAGINFKLRVALKEKPTTNGCVEVFDVIVYDHFGDFSVTEWGDVMECGDQYTGAQNQERIED
;
A
#
# COMPACT_ATOMS: atom_id res chain seq x y z
N MET A 1 -49.70 5.82 47.54
CA MET A 1 -49.32 6.29 46.20
C MET A 1 -47.79 6.44 45.98
N ARG A 2 -46.91 5.74 46.70
CA ARG A 2 -45.43 5.80 46.46
C ARG A 2 -44.81 4.53 45.86
N LEU A 3 -45.51 3.40 45.90
CA LEU A 3 -45.01 2.11 45.38
C LEU A 3 -45.13 1.94 43.87
N ILE A 4 -46.09 2.60 43.22
CA ILE A 4 -46.31 2.48 41.76
C ILE A 4 -45.19 3.16 40.96
N ASN A 5 -44.64 4.28 41.46
CA ASN A 5 -43.58 5.02 40.77
C ASN A 5 -42.23 4.27 40.74
N LEU A 6 -41.92 3.42 41.73
CA LEU A 6 -40.67 2.66 41.76
C LEU A 6 -40.65 1.51 40.73
N LEU A 7 -41.81 0.87 40.49
CA LEU A 7 -41.93 -0.22 39.52
C LEU A 7 -41.85 0.26 38.06
N VAL A 8 -42.34 1.47 37.76
CA VAL A 8 -42.26 2.04 36.41
C VAL A 8 -40.83 2.44 36.06
N LEU A 9 -40.05 2.93 37.05
CA LEU A 9 -38.64 3.29 36.86
C LEU A 9 -37.74 2.08 36.59
N SER A 10 -37.97 0.94 37.24
CA SER A 10 -37.16 -0.27 37.02
C SER A 10 -37.42 -0.92 35.66
N LEU A 11 -38.68 -0.94 35.20
CA LEU A 11 -39.04 -1.50 33.89
C LEU A 11 -38.45 -0.66 32.74
N SER A 12 -38.45 0.67 32.89
CA SER A 12 -37.88 1.61 31.91
C SER A 12 -36.37 1.40 31.72
N LEU A 13 -35.65 1.11 32.81
CA LEU A 13 -34.20 0.88 32.78
C LEU A 13 -33.84 -0.44 32.07
N CYS A 14 -34.66 -1.48 32.22
CA CYS A 14 -34.45 -2.75 31.53
C CYS A 14 -34.66 -2.65 30.00
N LEU A 15 -35.69 -1.92 29.56
CA LEU A 15 -35.97 -1.71 28.14
C LEU A 15 -34.84 -0.95 27.42
N ALA A 16 -34.25 0.06 28.06
CA ALA A 16 -33.11 0.80 27.50
C ALA A 16 -31.84 -0.06 27.39
N TYR A 17 -31.58 -0.96 28.36
CA TYR A 17 -30.41 -1.83 28.34
C TYR A 17 -30.49 -2.87 27.19
N SER A 18 -31.69 -3.38 26.89
CA SER A 18 -31.89 -4.35 25.80
C SER A 18 -31.73 -3.75 24.40
N GLN A 19 -32.02 -2.46 24.20
CA GLN A 19 -31.87 -1.80 22.89
C GLN A 19 -30.38 -1.58 22.54
N ASN A 20 -29.55 -1.20 23.51
CA ASN A 20 -28.13 -0.87 23.31
C ASN A 20 -27.25 -2.09 22.93
N ALA A 21 -27.64 -3.29 23.37
CA ALA A 21 -26.92 -4.53 23.04
C ALA A 21 -27.13 -5.01 21.60
N ASN A 22 -28.21 -4.58 20.92
CA ASN A 22 -28.55 -5.06 19.58
C ASN A 22 -27.94 -4.18 18.48
N GLU A 23 -27.87 -2.86 18.69
CA GLU A 23 -27.22 -1.93 17.76
C GLU A 23 -25.73 -2.23 17.57
N ASN A 24 -25.03 -2.62 18.65
CA ASN A 24 -23.61 -3.01 18.58
C ASN A 24 -23.35 -4.28 17.75
N LYS A 25 -24.28 -5.24 17.72
CA LYS A 25 -24.12 -6.49 16.94
C LYS A 25 -24.35 -6.27 15.44
N GLU A 26 -25.31 -5.41 15.11
CA GLU A 26 -25.61 -4.99 13.73
C GLU A 26 -24.52 -4.08 13.14
N ALA A 27 -23.86 -3.26 13.97
CA ALA A 27 -22.70 -2.46 13.58
C ALA A 27 -21.46 -3.33 13.32
N LEU A 28 -21.22 -4.36 14.15
CA LEU A 28 -20.08 -5.27 14.00
C LEU A 28 -20.23 -6.19 12.76
N ARG A 29 -21.45 -6.62 12.43
CA ARG A 29 -21.71 -7.45 11.24
C ARG A 29 -21.51 -6.73 9.91
N ARG A 30 -21.58 -5.39 9.87
CA ARG A 30 -21.48 -4.60 8.64
C ARG A 30 -20.06 -4.26 8.19
N LYS A 31 -19.02 -4.66 8.94
CA LYS A 31 -17.61 -4.30 8.62
C LYS A 31 -16.62 -5.45 8.76
N LEU A 32 -17.02 -6.69 8.48
CA LEU A 32 -16.01 -7.73 8.26
C LEU A 32 -15.34 -7.43 6.91
N PRO A 33 -14.02 -7.17 6.87
CA PRO A 33 -13.33 -6.90 5.63
C PRO A 33 -13.49 -8.11 4.70
N LEU A 34 -13.87 -7.85 3.45
CA LEU A 34 -14.02 -8.91 2.46
C LEU A 34 -12.68 -9.65 2.32
N LEU A 35 -12.73 -10.98 2.45
CA LEU A 35 -11.56 -11.82 2.25
C LEU A 35 -11.19 -11.77 0.77
N GLY A 36 -9.92 -11.51 0.47
CA GLY A 36 -9.37 -11.55 -0.89
C GLY A 36 -9.25 -10.20 -1.60
N GLY A 37 -9.45 -9.06 -0.93
CA GLY A 37 -9.06 -7.75 -1.47
C GLY A 37 -7.56 -7.46 -1.29
N TYR A 38 -7.04 -6.45 -2.00
CA TYR A 38 -5.72 -5.90 -1.71
C TYR A 38 -5.69 -5.33 -0.29
N LYS A 39 -4.62 -5.62 0.43
CA LYS A 39 -4.31 -5.07 1.74
C LYS A 39 -3.02 -4.25 1.64
N PRO A 40 -2.98 -3.03 2.21
CA PRO A 40 -1.76 -2.26 2.25
C PRO A 40 -0.69 -3.00 3.07
N VAL A 41 0.55 -2.92 2.60
CA VAL A 41 1.74 -3.34 3.34
C VAL A 41 2.12 -2.19 4.28
N ALA A 42 2.56 -2.49 5.50
CA ALA A 42 3.00 -1.44 6.41
C ALA A 42 4.29 -0.80 5.89
N PRO A 43 4.55 0.50 6.16
CA PRO A 43 5.79 1.15 5.73
C PRO A 43 7.06 0.43 6.20
N ASP A 44 7.03 -0.14 7.41
CA ASP A 44 8.15 -0.88 8.00
C ASP A 44 8.38 -2.27 7.36
N ASP A 45 7.44 -2.74 6.54
CA ASP A 45 7.50 -4.05 5.87
C ASP A 45 7.78 -3.91 4.34
N LEU A 46 8.11 -2.70 3.86
CA LEU A 46 8.38 -2.46 2.44
C LEU A 46 9.73 -3.03 1.97
N ASP A 47 10.61 -3.40 2.89
CA ASP A 47 11.90 -4.05 2.64
C ASP A 47 11.85 -5.59 2.75
N GLU A 48 10.66 -6.17 2.94
CA GLU A 48 10.46 -7.62 2.97
C GLU A 48 11.04 -8.29 1.70
N PRO A 49 11.92 -9.30 1.82
CA PRO A 49 12.67 -9.85 0.67
C PRO A 49 11.80 -10.34 -0.48
N HIS A 50 10.60 -10.85 -0.18
CA HIS A 50 9.67 -11.34 -1.20
C HIS A 50 9.09 -10.20 -2.04
N LEU A 51 8.74 -9.09 -1.38
CA LEU A 51 8.25 -7.87 -2.01
C LEU A 51 9.36 -7.20 -2.81
N LEU A 52 10.58 -7.12 -2.27
CA LEU A 52 11.75 -6.62 -2.98
C LEU A 52 12.08 -7.45 -4.23
N GLY A 53 11.88 -8.78 -4.19
CA GLY A 53 12.03 -9.64 -5.36
C GLY A 53 11.03 -9.29 -6.47
N ALA A 54 9.76 -9.03 -6.11
CA ALA A 54 8.75 -8.58 -7.06
C ALA A 54 9.08 -7.19 -7.64
N ALA A 55 9.54 -6.26 -6.81
CA ALA A 55 9.97 -4.93 -7.23
C ALA A 55 11.18 -4.99 -8.18
N GLN A 56 12.21 -5.77 -7.84
CA GLN A 56 13.39 -5.97 -8.68
C GLN A 56 13.02 -6.56 -10.05
N HIS A 57 12.11 -7.54 -10.07
CA HIS A 57 11.58 -8.09 -11.31
C HIS A 57 10.87 -7.01 -12.13
N ALA A 58 10.00 -6.20 -11.52
CA ALA A 58 9.31 -5.11 -12.19
C ALA A 58 10.29 -4.09 -12.77
N VAL A 59 11.30 -3.66 -12.02
CA VAL A 59 12.33 -2.72 -12.49
C VAL A 59 13.10 -3.30 -13.69
N THR A 60 13.47 -4.58 -13.64
CA THR A 60 14.14 -5.25 -14.76
C THR A 60 13.28 -5.25 -16.02
N GLN A 61 11.98 -5.60 -15.89
CA GLN A 61 11.03 -5.56 -16.99
C GLN A 61 10.74 -4.13 -17.46
N TYR A 62 10.78 -3.16 -16.55
CA TYR A 62 10.59 -1.74 -16.85
C TYR A 62 11.66 -1.29 -17.85
N PHE A 63 12.95 -1.48 -17.51
CA PHE A 63 14.08 -1.15 -18.39
C PHE A 63 14.04 -1.92 -19.73
N ALA A 64 13.65 -3.20 -19.71
CA ALA A 64 13.51 -4.00 -20.93
C ALA A 64 12.40 -3.51 -21.88
N THR A 65 11.42 -2.76 -21.38
CA THR A 65 10.25 -2.29 -22.13
C THR A 65 10.24 -0.76 -22.37
N LEU A 66 11.28 -0.04 -21.92
CA LEU A 66 11.35 1.42 -21.97
C LEU A 66 11.08 2.00 -23.36
N SER A 67 11.68 1.43 -24.40
CA SER A 67 11.54 1.93 -25.78
C SER A 67 10.10 1.95 -26.30
N ASN A 68 9.19 1.18 -25.67
CA ASN A 68 7.79 1.12 -26.02
C ASN A 68 6.89 1.90 -25.04
N ARG A 69 7.45 2.55 -24.02
CA ARG A 69 6.68 3.34 -23.05
C ARG A 69 6.56 4.79 -23.46
N SER A 70 5.33 5.15 -23.79
CA SER A 70 4.94 6.55 -23.92
C SER A 70 4.86 7.19 -22.53
N GLY A 71 5.46 8.38 -22.37
CA GLY A 71 5.38 9.15 -21.13
C GLY A 71 6.49 8.90 -20.10
N SER A 72 7.46 8.02 -20.39
CA SER A 72 8.65 7.91 -19.54
C SER A 72 9.65 9.03 -19.82
N ASN A 73 10.13 9.66 -18.75
CA ASN A 73 11.19 10.66 -18.73
C ASN A 73 12.57 10.05 -19.00
N LEU A 74 12.68 8.72 -18.93
CA LEU A 74 13.93 8.03 -19.16
C LEU A 74 14.28 7.92 -20.64
N ASN A 75 13.32 8.01 -21.57
CA ASN A 75 13.54 7.82 -23.01
C ASN A 75 14.64 8.70 -23.64
N SER A 76 15.11 9.74 -22.93
CA SER A 76 16.18 10.65 -23.32
C SER A 76 17.52 10.44 -22.60
N ILE A 77 17.63 9.46 -21.70
CA ILE A 77 18.79 9.21 -20.83
C ILE A 77 19.46 7.88 -21.22
N ASP A 78 20.78 7.80 -21.12
CA ASP A 78 21.52 6.55 -21.29
C ASP A 78 21.02 5.51 -20.26
N HIS A 79 20.53 4.35 -20.70
CA HIS A 79 19.73 3.43 -19.88
C HIS A 79 20.54 2.31 -19.23
N SER A 80 21.81 2.56 -18.93
CA SER A 80 22.60 1.61 -18.15
C SER A 80 21.90 1.39 -16.80
N ALA A 81 21.36 0.18 -16.58
CA ALA A 81 20.65 -0.18 -15.35
C ALA A 81 21.51 0.03 -14.09
N ASP A 82 22.84 0.04 -14.24
CA ASP A 82 23.80 0.30 -13.18
C ASP A 82 23.79 1.75 -12.69
N MET A 83 23.23 2.67 -13.48
CA MET A 83 23.09 4.09 -13.15
C MET A 83 21.85 4.40 -12.32
N PHE A 84 20.98 3.42 -12.05
CA PHE A 84 19.75 3.66 -11.30
C PHE A 84 19.71 2.90 -9.98
N GLU A 85 19.16 3.54 -8.96
CA GLU A 85 18.65 2.92 -7.74
C GLU A 85 17.13 2.93 -7.77
N TRP A 86 16.50 2.11 -6.95
CA TRP A 86 15.05 2.05 -6.85
C TRP A 86 14.64 1.82 -5.41
N ASP A 87 13.45 2.33 -5.07
CA ASP A 87 12.81 2.16 -3.77
C ASP A 87 11.34 1.83 -3.98
N VAL A 88 10.76 1.05 -3.08
CA VAL A 88 9.31 0.87 -3.03
C VAL A 88 8.73 1.94 -2.13
N LEU A 89 7.84 2.79 -2.67
CA LEU A 89 7.18 3.83 -1.88
C LEU A 89 5.93 3.35 -1.18
N ASP A 90 5.20 2.47 -1.85
CA ASP A 90 3.91 1.96 -1.40
C ASP A 90 3.69 0.57 -2.01
N ALA A 91 3.03 -0.28 -1.25
CA ALA A 91 2.71 -1.61 -1.68
C ALA A 91 1.39 -2.09 -1.10
N SER A 92 0.71 -2.93 -1.86
CA SER A 92 -0.45 -3.67 -1.39
C SER A 92 -0.40 -5.10 -1.93
N THR A 93 -0.82 -6.07 -1.12
CA THR A 93 -0.81 -7.49 -1.49
C THR A 93 -2.21 -8.07 -1.52
N GLN A 94 -2.42 -9.04 -2.42
CA GLN A 94 -3.65 -9.81 -2.51
C GLN A 94 -3.30 -11.28 -2.69
N VAL A 95 -3.79 -12.13 -1.78
CA VAL A 95 -3.63 -13.58 -1.89
C VAL A 95 -4.68 -14.14 -2.84
N VAL A 96 -4.22 -14.88 -3.85
CA VAL A 96 -5.02 -15.59 -4.85
C VAL A 96 -4.50 -17.04 -4.96
N ALA A 97 -4.50 -17.65 -6.15
CA ALA A 97 -3.70 -18.84 -6.43
C ALA A 97 -2.20 -18.48 -6.57
N GLY A 98 -1.65 -17.80 -5.57
CA GLY A 98 -0.39 -17.05 -5.64
C GLY A 98 -0.54 -15.71 -4.92
N ILE A 99 0.29 -14.73 -5.23
CA ILE A 99 0.22 -13.38 -4.63
C ILE A 99 0.27 -12.34 -5.74
N ASN A 100 -0.67 -11.39 -5.74
CA ASN A 100 -0.51 -10.15 -6.50
C ASN A 100 0.12 -9.08 -5.59
N PHE A 101 1.17 -8.45 -6.08
CA PHE A 101 1.80 -7.27 -5.51
C PHE A 101 1.43 -6.06 -6.36
N LYS A 102 0.69 -5.12 -5.79
CA LYS A 102 0.51 -3.79 -6.37
C LYS A 102 1.57 -2.88 -5.75
N LEU A 103 2.50 -2.39 -6.56
CA LEU A 103 3.67 -1.64 -6.13
C LEU A 103 3.68 -0.24 -6.73
N ARG A 104 4.21 0.72 -5.97
CA ARG A 104 4.67 2.02 -6.46
C ARG A 104 6.18 2.09 -6.29
N VAL A 105 6.90 2.24 -7.38
CA VAL A 105 8.37 2.14 -7.39
C VAL A 105 9.00 3.45 -7.86
N ALA A 106 10.03 3.87 -7.13
CA ALA A 106 10.94 4.95 -7.46
C ALA A 106 12.05 4.50 -8.39
N LEU A 107 12.45 5.35 -9.33
CA LEU A 107 13.74 5.27 -9.98
C LEU A 107 14.54 6.53 -9.63
N LYS A 108 15.77 6.33 -9.16
CA LYS A 108 16.72 7.38 -8.77
C LYS A 108 17.99 7.27 -9.58
N GLU A 109 18.52 8.39 -10.06
CA GLU A 109 19.78 8.40 -10.81
C GLU A 109 21.00 8.47 -9.86
N LYS A 110 21.93 7.52 -9.98
CA LYS A 110 23.22 7.54 -9.29
C LYS A 110 24.16 8.57 -9.92
N PRO A 111 25.00 9.26 -9.13
CA PRO A 111 25.23 9.10 -7.69
C PRO A 111 24.31 9.98 -6.82
N THR A 112 23.35 10.67 -7.41
CA THR A 112 22.44 11.58 -6.72
C THR A 112 21.34 10.82 -5.98
N THR A 113 21.58 10.51 -4.71
CA THR A 113 20.61 9.87 -3.80
C THR A 113 19.24 10.59 -3.69
N ASN A 114 19.18 11.88 -4.08
CA ASN A 114 17.96 12.69 -4.07
C ASN A 114 17.39 13.00 -5.47
N GLY A 115 18.02 12.52 -6.54
CA GLY A 115 17.53 12.72 -7.91
C GLY A 115 16.54 11.63 -8.28
N CYS A 116 15.35 11.64 -7.67
CA CYS A 116 14.26 10.83 -8.20
C CYS A 116 13.99 11.29 -9.64
N VAL A 117 13.99 10.35 -10.57
CA VAL A 117 13.79 10.60 -12.00
C VAL A 117 12.35 10.29 -12.38
N GLU A 118 11.82 9.18 -11.87
CA GLU A 118 10.53 8.67 -12.29
C GLU A 118 9.91 7.79 -11.22
N VAL A 119 8.58 7.77 -11.19
CA VAL A 119 7.78 6.89 -10.34
C VAL A 119 6.83 6.13 -11.23
N PHE A 120 6.67 4.83 -11.00
CA PHE A 120 5.67 4.07 -11.73
C PHE A 120 4.91 3.10 -10.83
N ASP A 121 3.64 2.92 -11.15
CA ASP A 121 2.80 1.89 -10.54
C ASP A 121 2.85 0.61 -11.38
N VAL A 122 2.85 -0.56 -10.72
CA VAL A 122 2.91 -1.87 -11.38
C VAL A 122 2.20 -2.93 -10.56
N ILE A 123 1.60 -3.91 -11.23
CA ILE A 123 1.13 -5.15 -10.61
C ILE A 123 2.01 -6.31 -11.04
N VAL A 124 2.60 -6.99 -10.06
CA VAL A 124 3.41 -8.19 -10.25
C VAL A 124 2.67 -9.37 -9.63
N TYR A 125 2.43 -10.39 -10.43
CA TYR A 125 1.91 -11.66 -9.95
C TYR A 125 3.06 -12.62 -9.65
N ASP A 126 3.04 -13.19 -8.46
CA ASP A 126 3.91 -14.27 -8.03
C ASP A 126 3.16 -15.60 -7.99
N HIS A 127 3.60 -16.51 -8.85
CA HIS A 127 3.19 -17.91 -8.83
C HIS A 127 4.30 -18.76 -8.19
N PHE A 128 4.37 -18.73 -6.86
CA PHE A 128 5.27 -19.57 -6.05
C PHE A 128 6.78 -19.38 -6.35
N GLY A 129 7.21 -18.14 -6.55
CA GLY A 129 8.57 -17.73 -6.89
C GLY A 129 8.73 -17.30 -8.35
N ASP A 130 7.75 -17.60 -9.21
CA ASP A 130 7.75 -17.19 -10.60
C ASP A 130 7.01 -15.85 -10.75
N PHE A 131 7.79 -14.76 -10.80
CA PHE A 131 7.27 -13.41 -10.99
C PHE A 131 6.90 -13.12 -12.44
N SER A 132 5.78 -12.42 -12.62
CA SER A 132 5.32 -11.90 -13.91
C SER A 132 4.65 -10.55 -13.72
N VAL A 133 4.98 -9.58 -14.58
CA VAL A 133 4.24 -8.32 -14.61
C VAL A 133 2.90 -8.55 -15.30
N THR A 134 1.81 -8.24 -14.62
CA THR A 134 0.44 -8.43 -15.13
C THR A 134 -0.20 -7.13 -15.59
N GLU A 135 0.19 -6.01 -14.97
CA GLU A 135 -0.35 -4.69 -15.31
C GLU A 135 0.68 -3.61 -15.06
N TRP A 136 0.76 -2.65 -15.98
CA TRP A 136 1.50 -1.41 -15.80
C TRP A 136 0.52 -0.29 -15.51
N GLY A 137 0.77 0.45 -14.45
CA GLY A 137 0.00 1.63 -14.08
C GLY A 137 0.59 2.90 -14.64
N ASP A 138 0.23 4.01 -14.00
CA ASP A 138 0.66 5.34 -14.38
C ASP A 138 2.16 5.53 -14.15
N VAL A 139 2.78 6.27 -15.06
CA VAL A 139 4.12 6.84 -14.90
C VAL A 139 3.97 8.28 -14.47
N MET A 140 4.69 8.67 -13.44
CA MET A 140 4.55 9.96 -12.77
C MET A 140 5.92 10.60 -12.56
N GLU A 141 5.95 11.93 -12.63
CA GLU A 141 7.10 12.70 -12.18
C GLU A 141 7.25 12.58 -10.66
N CYS A 142 8.48 12.74 -10.18
CA CYS A 142 8.75 12.76 -8.76
C CYS A 142 8.17 14.05 -8.14
N GLY A 143 7.10 13.90 -7.36
CA GLY A 143 6.53 15.01 -6.59
C GLY A 143 7.26 15.28 -5.28
N ASP A 144 6.84 16.33 -4.55
CA ASP A 144 7.41 16.74 -3.26
C ASP A 144 7.48 15.61 -2.21
N GLN A 145 6.65 14.57 -2.35
CA GLN A 145 6.62 13.41 -1.47
C GLN A 145 7.88 12.53 -1.57
N TYR A 146 8.74 12.74 -2.57
CA TYR A 146 10.10 12.17 -2.63
C TYR A 146 11.14 12.90 -1.80
N THR A 147 10.85 14.10 -1.29
CA THR A 147 11.76 14.84 -0.40
C THR A 147 11.61 14.44 1.08
N GLY A 148 10.77 13.45 1.38
CA GLY A 148 10.25 13.18 2.71
C GLY A 148 10.67 11.85 3.34
N ALA A 149 11.95 11.50 3.31
CA ALA A 149 12.52 10.54 4.26
C ALA A 149 13.86 11.09 4.76
N GLN A 150 13.80 11.90 5.82
CA GLN A 150 14.81 12.17 6.88
C GLN A 150 14.40 13.42 7.71
N ASN A 151 13.13 13.52 8.13
CA ASN A 151 12.74 14.44 9.21
C ASN A 151 12.01 13.65 10.30
N GLN A 152 12.71 12.66 10.86
CA GLN A 152 12.38 12.13 12.17
C GLN A 152 13.70 11.76 12.85
N GLU A 153 14.17 12.70 13.68
CA GLU A 153 15.05 12.59 14.87
C GLU A 153 16.12 13.68 14.92
N ARG A 154 15.80 14.81 15.58
CA ARG A 154 16.65 15.45 16.61
C ARG A 154 15.94 16.63 17.31
N ILE A 155 15.02 16.30 18.21
CA ILE A 155 14.70 17.03 19.45
C ILE A 155 14.39 15.86 20.40
N GLU A 156 15.21 15.45 21.37
CA GLU A 156 15.65 16.04 22.66
C GLU A 156 17.01 15.33 22.99
N ASP A 157 18.06 15.89 23.60
CA ASP A 157 18.20 16.62 24.87
C ASP A 157 19.22 17.79 24.79
#